data_AF-A0A2E0I5C5-F1
#
_entry.id   AF-A0A2E0I5C5-F1
#
_cell.length_a   1.000
_cell.length_b   1.000
_cell.length_c   1.000
_cell.angle_alpha   90.00
_cell.angle_beta   90.00
_cell.angle_gamma   90.00
#
_symmetry.space_group_name_H-M   'P 1'
#
loop_
_entity.id
_entity.type
_entity.pdbx_description
1 polymer ?
#
loop_
_entity_poly.entity_id
_entity_poly.type
_entity_poly.pdbx_seq_one_letter_code
_entity_poly.pdbx_strand_id
1 'polypeptide(L)' 'MTEFRSGIYNLLKNIVSYSSITLAVIYTLGHIIIAMTCNYLITGASLDLAAVDAIVEPCINGVWFYILHKAYDNFRKKSP' A
#
# COMPACT_ATOMS: atom_id res chain seq x y z
N MET A 1 16.65 25.53 -20.92
CA MET A 1 15.47 24.63 -21.04
C MET A 1 15.82 23.16 -21.28
N THR A 2 17.02 22.81 -21.77
CA THR A 2 17.48 21.42 -21.95
C THR A 2 17.89 20.74 -20.64
N GLU A 3 18.47 21.48 -19.70
CA GLU A 3 18.89 20.99 -18.38
C GLU A 3 17.71 20.50 -17.52
N PHE A 4 16.61 21.27 -17.50
CA PHE A 4 15.38 20.90 -16.78
C PHE A 4 14.77 19.61 -17.35
N ARG A 5 14.73 19.48 -18.68
CA ARG A 5 14.24 18.26 -19.34
C ARG A 5 15.14 17.06 -19.05
N SER A 6 16.46 17.24 -19.06
CA SER A 6 17.43 16.19 -18.76
C SER A 6 17.35 15.72 -17.30
N GLY A 7 17.20 16.65 -16.35
CA GLY A 7 17.01 16.32 -14.92
C GLY A 7 15.72 15.53 -14.66
N ILE A 8 14.59 15.97 -15.23
CA ILE A 8 13.32 15.21 -15.16
C ILE A 8 13.43 13.86 -15.85
N TYR A 9 14.09 13.77 -17.01
CA TYR A 9 14.30 12.49 -17.68
C TYR A 9 15.16 11.53 -16.86
N ASN A 10 16.20 12.02 -16.18
CA ASN A 10 17.06 11.18 -15.35
C ASN A 10 16.36 10.76 -14.05
N LEU A 11 15.54 11.61 -13.45
CA LEU A 11 14.71 11.26 -12.29
C LEU A 11 13.64 10.23 -12.67
N LEU A 12 12.93 10.47 -13.77
CA LEU A 12 11.97 9.51 -14.30
C LEU A 12 12.66 8.21 -14.67
N LYS A 13 13.82 8.22 -15.30
CA LYS A 13 14.59 7.00 -15.64
C LYS A 13 15.04 6.23 -14.39
N ASN A 14 15.42 6.90 -13.30
CA ASN A 14 15.78 6.23 -12.04
C ASN A 14 14.57 5.62 -11.32
N ILE A 15 13.39 6.26 -11.41
CA ILE A 15 12.12 5.72 -10.88
C ILE A 15 11.59 4.59 -11.80
N VAL A 16 11.74 4.75 -13.11
CA VAL A 16 11.23 3.91 -14.20
C VAL A 16 12.29 2.92 -14.69
N SER A 17 13.34 2.61 -13.90
CA SER A 17 14.33 1.59 -14.26
C SER A 17 13.73 0.16 -14.12
N TYR A 18 12.79 -0.12 -15.02
CA TYR A 18 12.63 -1.28 -15.88
C TYR A 18 12.27 -2.67 -15.34
N SER A 19 12.00 -2.86 -14.06
CA SER A 19 11.37 -4.12 -13.62
C SER A 19 10.29 -3.94 -12.55
N SER A 20 10.50 -3.04 -11.61
CA SER A 20 9.66 -2.98 -10.42
C SER A 20 8.31 -2.29 -10.60
N ILE A 21 8.16 -1.29 -11.47
CA ILE A 21 6.89 -0.55 -11.62
C ILE A 21 5.83 -1.40 -12.34
N THR A 22 6.17 -2.00 -13.49
CA THR A 22 5.24 -2.87 -14.21
C THR A 22 4.87 -4.08 -13.36
N LEU A 23 5.86 -4.67 -12.67
CA LEU A 23 5.63 -5.78 -11.75
C LEU A 23 4.75 -5.36 -10.56
N ALA A 24 4.95 -4.16 -10.00
CA ALA A 24 4.12 -3.62 -8.92
C ALA A 24 2.68 -3.42 -9.38
N VAL A 25 2.45 -2.85 -10.56
CA VAL A 25 1.09 -2.64 -11.10
C VAL A 25 0.38 -3.98 -11.31
N ILE A 26 1.05 -4.95 -11.93
CA ILE A 26 0.49 -6.30 -12.15
C ILE A 26 0.22 -7.00 -10.82
N TYR A 27 1.16 -6.90 -9.87
CA TYR A 27 1.02 -7.49 -8.54
C TYR A 27 -0.15 -6.87 -7.77
N THR A 28 -0.28 -5.54 -7.76
CA THR A 28 -1.39 -4.86 -7.10
C THR A 28 -2.73 -5.25 -7.69
N LEU A 29 -2.85 -5.28 -9.02
CA LEU A 29 -4.10 -5.69 -9.68
C LEU A 29 -4.44 -7.17 -9.41
N GLY A 30 -3.47 -8.07 -9.51
CA GLY A 30 -3.65 -9.49 -9.22
C GLY A 30 -4.02 -9.74 -7.76
N HIS A 31 -3.36 -9.05 -6.83
CA HIS A 31 -3.64 -9.17 -5.39
C HIS A 31 -5.05 -8.71 -5.05
N ILE A 32 -5.51 -7.60 -5.64
CA ILE A 32 -6.88 -7.09 -5.47
C ILE A 32 -7.93 -8.11 -5.95
N ILE A 33 -7.74 -8.71 -7.12
CA ILE A 33 -8.66 -9.72 -7.67
C ILE A 33 -8.69 -10.98 -6.80
N ILE A 34 -7.52 -11.46 -6.37
CA ILE A 34 -7.40 -12.65 -5.52
C ILE A 34 -8.03 -12.40 -4.15
N ALA A 35 -7.78 -11.23 -3.53
CA ALA A 35 -8.35 -10.86 -2.24
C ALA A 35 -9.87 -10.75 -2.29
N MET A 36 -10.43 -10.07 -3.30
CA MET A 36 -11.89 -10.00 -3.47
C MET A 36 -12.51 -11.38 -3.71
N THR A 37 -11.87 -12.23 -4.53
CA THR A 37 -12.36 -13.59 -4.80
C THR A 37 -12.32 -14.45 -3.54
N CYS A 38 -11.23 -14.42 -2.78
CA CYS A 38 -11.13 -15.13 -1.51
C CYS A 38 -12.15 -14.61 -0.48
N ASN A 39 -12.34 -13.29 -0.36
CA ASN A 39 -13.32 -12.75 0.58
C ASN A 39 -14.74 -13.21 0.21
N TYR A 40 -15.12 -13.08 -1.07
CA TYR A 40 -16.41 -13.58 -1.55
C TYR A 40 -16.59 -15.09 -1.29
N LEU A 41 -15.57 -15.91 -1.56
CA LEU A 41 -15.66 -17.37 -1.40
C LEU A 41 -15.66 -17.83 0.06
N ILE A 42 -14.88 -17.19 0.93
CA ILE A 42 -14.70 -17.60 2.34
C ILE A 42 -15.84 -17.08 3.20
N THR A 43 -16.23 -15.81 3.02
CA THR A 43 -17.22 -15.16 3.88
C THR A 43 -18.61 -15.09 3.25
N GLY A 44 -18.73 -15.34 1.94
CA GLY A 44 -19.98 -15.12 1.20
C GLY A 44 -20.34 -13.64 1.05
N ALA A 45 -19.45 -12.72 1.44
CA ALA A 45 -19.70 -11.29 1.37
C ALA A 45 -19.83 -10.85 -0.10
N SER A 46 -20.85 -10.05 -0.40
CA SER A 46 -21.02 -9.44 -1.71
C SER A 46 -19.75 -8.68 -2.14
N LEU A 47 -19.43 -8.69 -3.43
CA LEU A 47 -18.24 -8.00 -3.98
C LEU A 47 -18.14 -6.52 -3.56
N ASP A 48 -19.28 -5.85 -3.36
CA ASP A 48 -19.36 -4.47 -2.88
C ASP A 48 -18.77 -4.33 -1.46
N LEU A 49 -19.11 -5.26 -0.56
CA LEU A 49 -18.56 -5.32 0.79
C LEU A 49 -17.07 -5.63 0.78
N ALA A 50 -16.63 -6.55 -0.09
CA ALA A 50 -15.21 -6.90 -0.22
C ALA A 50 -14.37 -5.73 -0.77
N ALA A 51 -14.92 -4.90 -1.65
CA ALA A 51 -14.25 -3.71 -2.16
C ALA A 51 -14.13 -2.61 -1.08
N VAL A 52 -15.18 -2.43 -0.27
CA VAL A 52 -15.15 -1.50 0.88
C VAL A 52 -14.10 -1.96 1.90
N ASP A 53 -14.10 -3.25 2.23
CA ASP A 53 -13.14 -3.87 3.14
C ASP A 53 -11.68 -3.68 2.66
N ALA A 54 -11.42 -3.88 1.37
CA ALA A 54 -10.09 -3.70 0.78
C ALA A 54 -9.51 -2.28 0.93
N ILE A 55 -10.36 -1.25 1.14
CA ILE A 55 -9.93 0.13 1.39
C ILE A 55 -9.91 0.43 2.89
N VAL A 56 -10.91 -0.03 3.63
CA VAL A 56 -11.09 0.28 5.04
C VAL A 56 -10.07 -0.46 5.91
N GLU A 57 -9.77 -1.72 5.61
CA GLU A 57 -8.78 -2.53 6.33
C GLU A 57 -7.41 -1.86 6.41
N PRO A 58 -6.76 -1.42 5.31
CA PRO A 58 -5.46 -0.77 5.41
C PRO A 58 -5.52 0.58 6.13
N CYS A 59 -6.62 1.33 6.03
CA CYS A 59 -6.81 2.58 6.78
C CYS A 59 -6.88 2.33 8.29
N ILE A 60 -7.70 1.38 8.73
CA ILE A 60 -7.83 1.03 10.16
C ILE A 60 -6.51 0.48 10.69
N ASN A 61 -5.86 -0.41 9.93
CA ASN A 61 -4.58 -0.99 10.32
C ASN A 61 -3.48 0.09 10.45
N GLY A 62 -3.48 1.10 9.56
CA GLY A 62 -2.58 2.25 9.67
C GLY A 62 -2.81 3.11 10.91
N VAL A 63 -4.08 3.39 11.24
CA VAL A 63 -4.43 4.13 12.47
C VAL A 63 -4.00 3.35 13.72
N TRP A 64 -4.25 2.04 13.74
CA TRP A 64 -3.85 1.17 14.84
C TRP A 64 -2.32 1.11 14.99
N PHE A 65 -1.59 1.00 13.89
CA PHE A 65 -0.13 1.06 13.89
C PHE A 65 0.40 2.37 14.47
N TYR A 66 -0.20 3.51 14.14
CA TYR A 66 0.16 4.80 14.73
C TYR A 66 -0.06 4.84 16.25
N ILE A 67 -1.18 4.31 16.73
CA ILE A 67 -1.47 4.21 18.17
C ILE A 67 -0.42 3.34 18.87
N LEU A 68 -0.11 2.16 18.31
CA LEU A 68 0.92 1.26 18.83
C LEU A 68 2.29 1.91 18.85
N HIS A 69 2.68 2.59 17.77
CA HIS A 69 3.96 3.28 17.69
C HIS A 69 4.06 4.36 18.77
N LYS A 70 3.01 5.17 18.94
CA LYS A 70 2.95 6.21 19.96
C LYS A 70 2.97 5.64 21.37
N ALA A 71 2.23 4.54 21.61
CA ALA A 71 2.24 3.84 22.88
C ALA A 71 3.65 3.30 23.18
N TYR A 72 4.26 2.62 22.21
CA TYR A 72 5.61 2.07 22.33
C TYR A 72 6.66 3.14 22.59
N ASP A 73 6.63 4.27 21.89
CA ASP A 73 7.54 5.40 22.14
C ASP A 73 7.37 5.97 23.56
N ASN A 74 6.13 6.04 24.06
CA ASN A 74 5.86 6.47 25.43
C ASN A 74 6.36 5.45 26.46
N PHE A 75 6.21 4.14 26.20
CA PHE A 75 6.79 3.09 27.04
C PHE A 75 8.31 3.18 27.06
N ARG A 76 8.94 3.35 25.89
CA ARG A 76 10.40 3.39 25.73
C ARG A 76 11.03 4.63 26.36
N LYS A 77 10.35 5.79 26.31
CA LYS A 77 10.77 7.02 27.01
C LYS A 77 10.67 6.92 28.54
N LYS A 78 9.93 5.95 29.06
CA LYS A 78 9.72 5.74 30.50
C LYS A 78 10.63 4.66 31.10
N SER A 79 11.44 4.01 30.27
CA SER A 79 12.53 3.15 30.71
C SER A 79 13.74 4.02 31.08
N PRO A 80 14.28 3.92 32.31
CA PRO A 80 15.49 4.64 32.73
C PRO A 80 16.74 4.21 31.94
#